data_AF-A0A290Z7E0-F1
#
_entry.id   AF-A0A290Z7E0-F1
#
_cell.length_a   1.000
_cell.length_b   1.000
_cell.length_c   1.000
_cell.angle_alpha   90.00
_cell.angle_beta   90.00
_cell.angle_gamma   90.00
#
_symmetry.space_group_name_H-M   'P 1'
#
loop_
_entity.id
_entity.type
_entity.pdbx_description
1 polymer ?
#
loop_
_entity_poly.entity_id
_entity_poly.type
_entity_poly.pdbx_seq_one_letter_code
_entity_poly.pdbx_strand_id
1 'polypeptide(L)'
;MIPRTPDSPGLRPAAALGVVTALAAAITLAAVPSPARAAAGCRVDYRVSSQWSDGFTADVGVTNLGDPVTTWRLTWSFGAGQSVTQAWGAVAAQTGAQVRADNAGWNGSLATGASTSFGFTGSWTGANPVPQEFALNGATCTGSTTPTTTTTTTTGVPPQDALAKAHTVGRVRQSAGAARYTWPGTAFEGRFRGTGVGVTLNDALNDYDVQIDGATVATLVTPGRVTHQVQGLANAVHTVRVVKRTEVPWSAGEFGGFTAAPGGELLDKPAPRARQIEFIGDSLTAGYGNTSTSRDCSATGVDRKSNADLTFGALTARALGADHQINAQSGRGMVRNYNGGDPGTDFRTSYARGLQSDPNDTWQNPPTWRPQLVVVGLGTNDFSTPVNPGEPWTADTLITAYKSAYQGFLTKLRAAYGPDTVIVVNASNLFAQTAQQVVTDRNAQGDTRVRFWNHDDPRLDRLGCDWHYSTADHRLLSTLLTDYIATLPLTW
;
A
#
# COMPACT_ATOMS: atom_id res chain seq x y z
N MET A 1 -54.33 -8.22 68.55
CA MET A 1 -53.83 -8.30 69.94
C MET A 1 -53.26 -6.93 70.31
N ILE A 2 -53.29 -6.50 71.57
CA ILE A 2 -53.00 -5.11 71.98
C ILE A 2 -51.51 -4.96 72.47
N PRO A 3 -50.99 -3.82 72.99
CA PRO A 3 -49.89 -3.08 72.36
C PRO A 3 -48.61 -2.99 73.25
N ARG A 4 -47.66 -2.10 72.90
CA ARG A 4 -47.24 -0.96 73.77
C ARG A 4 -46.21 0.00 73.13
N THR A 5 -46.27 1.24 73.61
CA THR A 5 -45.33 2.40 73.47
C THR A 5 -44.62 2.62 74.84
N PRO A 6 -43.88 3.73 75.15
CA PRO A 6 -43.34 4.87 74.37
C PRO A 6 -41.77 4.79 74.34
N ASP A 7 -40.87 5.78 74.50
CA ASP A 7 -40.82 7.25 74.79
C ASP A 7 -39.43 7.80 74.28
N SER A 8 -38.83 8.98 74.54
CA SER A 8 -39.03 10.17 75.41
C SER A 8 -38.28 11.41 74.81
N PRO A 9 -38.46 12.68 75.26
CA PRO A 9 -38.09 13.88 74.47
C PRO A 9 -37.03 14.85 75.05
N GLY A 10 -36.63 15.84 74.24
CA GLY A 10 -35.98 17.11 74.65
C GLY A 10 -35.40 17.89 73.44
N LEU A 11 -35.28 19.23 73.41
CA LEU A 11 -35.77 20.30 74.31
C LEU A 11 -35.99 21.62 73.49
N ARG A 12 -36.54 22.68 74.12
CA ARG A 12 -36.82 24.04 73.55
C ARG A 12 -35.59 25.00 73.72
N PRO A 13 -35.54 26.30 73.27
CA PRO A 13 -36.62 27.21 72.82
C PRO A 13 -36.29 28.23 71.66
N ALA A 14 -37.27 29.12 71.34
CA ALA A 14 -37.18 30.57 70.99
C ALA A 14 -36.17 31.14 69.94
N ALA A 15 -36.46 32.17 69.13
CA ALA A 15 -37.70 32.93 68.85
C ALA A 15 -37.63 33.81 67.57
N ALA A 16 -38.81 34.14 67.03
CA ALA A 16 -39.25 35.40 66.38
C ALA A 16 -38.47 36.12 65.24
N LEU A 17 -39.15 36.21 64.09
CA LEU A 17 -39.26 37.33 63.12
C LEU A 17 -38.00 38.05 62.56
N GLY A 18 -37.82 37.87 61.24
CA GLY A 18 -37.24 38.85 60.31
C GLY A 18 -38.00 38.75 58.96
N VAL A 19 -38.17 39.85 58.23
CA VAL A 19 -39.02 39.94 57.02
C VAL A 19 -38.21 40.51 55.83
N VAL A 20 -38.72 40.32 54.60
CA VAL A 20 -38.16 40.72 53.27
C VAL A 20 -36.83 40.03 52.91
N THR A 21 -36.56 39.61 51.66
CA THR A 21 -37.26 39.73 50.37
C THR A 21 -37.50 38.37 49.69
N ALA A 22 -38.51 38.29 48.81
CA ALA A 22 -38.71 37.15 47.93
C ALA A 22 -38.21 37.48 46.51
N LEU A 23 -37.18 36.78 46.01
CA LEU A 23 -36.77 36.88 44.61
C LEU A 23 -37.70 36.03 43.72
N ALA A 24 -38.51 36.69 42.91
CA ALA A 24 -39.22 36.05 41.81
C ALA A 24 -38.25 35.80 40.63
N ALA A 25 -37.52 34.70 40.67
CA ALA A 25 -36.66 34.27 39.57
C ALA A 25 -37.52 33.69 38.42
N ALA A 26 -37.97 34.56 37.52
CA ALA A 26 -38.64 34.14 36.29
C ALA A 26 -37.63 33.43 35.37
N ILE A 27 -37.66 32.09 35.34
CA ILE A 27 -36.82 31.29 34.45
C ILE A 27 -37.38 31.40 33.03
N THR A 28 -36.99 32.46 32.32
CA THR A 28 -37.11 32.50 30.86
C THR A 28 -36.21 31.41 30.28
N LEU A 29 -36.80 30.34 29.74
CA LEU A 29 -36.08 29.45 28.82
C LEU A 29 -35.77 30.25 27.55
N ALA A 30 -34.64 30.95 27.55
CA ALA A 30 -34.02 31.37 26.32
C ALA A 30 -33.69 30.09 25.55
N ALA A 31 -34.43 29.85 24.46
CA ALA A 31 -34.11 28.78 23.53
C ALA A 31 -32.76 29.10 22.89
N VAL A 32 -31.70 28.58 23.50
CA VAL A 32 -30.33 28.72 22.98
C VAL A 32 -30.36 28.14 21.57
N PRO A 33 -30.02 28.90 20.52
CA PRO A 33 -29.90 28.32 19.20
C PRO A 33 -28.71 27.36 19.24
N SER A 34 -29.00 26.07 19.35
CA SER A 34 -28.03 25.02 19.05
C SER A 34 -27.38 25.39 17.71
N PRO A 35 -26.05 25.49 17.60
CA PRO A 35 -25.43 25.77 16.33
C PRO A 35 -25.85 24.68 15.37
N ALA A 36 -26.63 25.05 14.35
CA ALA A 36 -27.01 24.15 13.27
C ALA A 36 -25.74 23.81 12.50
N ARG A 37 -25.02 22.79 12.99
CA ARG A 37 -23.86 22.23 12.32
C ARG A 37 -24.39 21.57 11.05
N ALA A 38 -24.42 22.33 9.96
CA ALA A 38 -24.56 21.77 8.63
C ALA A 38 -23.54 20.63 8.52
N ALA A 39 -24.02 19.40 8.37
CA ALA A 39 -23.17 18.23 8.29
C ALA A 39 -22.17 18.45 7.14
N ALA A 40 -20.91 18.06 7.34
CA ALA A 40 -19.90 18.20 6.30
C ALA A 40 -20.31 17.29 5.14
N GLY A 41 -20.81 17.84 4.03
CA GLY A 41 -21.61 17.05 3.09
C GLY A 41 -20.86 15.87 2.47
N CYS A 42 -19.59 16.10 2.13
CA CYS A 42 -18.68 15.13 1.53
C CYS A 42 -17.29 15.74 1.37
N ARG A 43 -16.31 14.89 1.08
CA ARG A 43 -15.04 15.27 0.42
C ARG A 43 -14.92 14.50 -0.90
N VAL A 44 -14.41 15.15 -1.94
CA VAL A 44 -14.21 14.54 -3.26
C VAL A 44 -12.75 14.71 -3.70
N ASP A 45 -12.19 13.63 -4.22
CA ASP A 45 -10.88 13.58 -4.87
C ASP A 45 -11.09 13.37 -6.37
N TYR A 46 -11.17 14.45 -7.15
CA TYR A 46 -11.22 14.36 -8.62
C TYR A 46 -9.81 14.49 -9.19
N ARG A 47 -9.34 13.46 -9.89
CA ARG A 47 -8.02 13.43 -10.54
C ARG A 47 -8.17 13.07 -12.02
N VAL A 48 -7.63 13.90 -12.91
CA VAL A 48 -7.34 13.47 -14.29
C VAL A 48 -6.10 12.56 -14.24
N SER A 49 -6.25 11.28 -14.59
CA SER A 49 -5.17 10.29 -14.48
C SER A 49 -4.43 10.04 -15.81
N SER A 50 -5.07 10.34 -16.95
CA SER A 50 -4.41 10.50 -18.25
C SER A 50 -5.16 11.53 -19.11
N GLN A 51 -4.46 12.16 -20.06
CA GLN A 51 -5.05 13.08 -21.03
C GLN A 51 -4.30 13.01 -22.36
N TRP A 52 -5.04 13.14 -23.46
CA TRP A 52 -4.55 13.22 -24.83
C TRP A 52 -5.29 14.35 -25.57
N SER A 53 -5.09 14.45 -26.89
CA SER A 53 -5.44 15.63 -27.71
C SER A 53 -6.91 16.08 -27.66
N ASP A 54 -7.86 15.17 -27.48
CA ASP A 54 -9.31 15.42 -27.48
C ASP A 54 -10.05 14.72 -26.33
N GLY A 55 -9.34 14.01 -25.46
CA GLY A 55 -9.94 13.23 -24.37
C GLY A 55 -9.03 12.98 -23.18
N PHE A 56 -9.60 12.37 -22.14
CA PHE A 56 -8.97 12.12 -20.85
C PHE A 56 -9.59 10.92 -20.12
N THR A 57 -8.88 10.42 -19.13
CA THR A 57 -9.42 9.56 -18.06
C THR A 57 -9.39 10.33 -16.75
N ALA A 58 -10.47 10.23 -15.96
CA ALA A 58 -10.53 10.74 -14.60
C ALA A 58 -10.94 9.65 -13.61
N ASP A 59 -10.31 9.67 -12.45
CA ASP A 59 -10.65 8.90 -11.26
C ASP A 59 -11.27 9.83 -10.22
N VAL A 60 -12.36 9.39 -9.58
CA VAL A 60 -13.13 10.17 -8.61
C VAL A 60 -13.31 9.38 -7.32
N GLY A 61 -12.64 9.82 -6.26
CA GLY A 61 -12.88 9.36 -4.89
C GLY A 61 -13.98 10.19 -4.23
N VAL A 62 -14.86 9.54 -3.46
CA VAL A 62 -15.93 10.18 -2.70
C VAL A 62 -15.92 9.65 -1.27
N THR A 63 -15.73 10.55 -0.30
CA THR A 63 -15.79 10.23 1.14
C THR A 63 -17.00 10.91 1.76
N ASN A 64 -17.86 10.13 2.40
CA ASN A 64 -18.99 10.67 3.17
C ASN A 64 -18.47 11.27 4.48
N LEU A 65 -18.80 12.53 4.77
CA LEU A 65 -18.44 13.21 6.02
C LEU A 65 -19.67 13.60 6.86
N GLY A 66 -20.89 13.27 6.39
CA GLY A 66 -22.16 13.47 7.08
C GLY A 66 -22.73 12.14 7.60
N ASP A 67 -24.04 12.09 7.76
CA ASP A 67 -24.75 10.89 8.22
C ASP A 67 -24.60 9.71 7.23
N PRO A 68 -24.66 8.44 7.71
CA PRO A 68 -24.57 7.27 6.84
C PRO A 68 -25.64 7.25 5.73
N VAL A 69 -25.22 6.96 4.49
CA VAL A 69 -26.12 6.82 3.33
C VAL A 69 -26.11 5.40 2.78
N THR A 70 -27.26 4.91 2.32
CA THR A 70 -27.42 3.56 1.72
C THR A 70 -27.27 3.54 0.20
N THR A 71 -27.40 4.71 -0.43
CA THR A 71 -27.11 4.97 -1.85
C THR A 71 -26.42 6.31 -1.98
N TRP A 72 -25.67 6.50 -3.07
CA TRP A 72 -25.02 7.77 -3.34
C TRP A 72 -25.17 8.20 -4.80
N ARG A 73 -25.24 9.52 -4.96
CA ARG A 73 -25.22 10.24 -6.23
C ARG A 73 -24.28 11.43 -6.08
N LEU A 74 -23.25 11.48 -6.91
CA LEU A 74 -22.39 12.65 -7.05
C LEU A 74 -22.85 13.50 -8.24
N THR A 75 -22.88 14.82 -8.08
CA THR A 75 -23.15 15.77 -9.18
C THR A 75 -22.13 16.90 -9.21
N TRP A 76 -21.71 17.31 -10.41
CA TRP A 76 -20.79 18.43 -10.65
C TRP A 76 -21.06 19.08 -12.02
N SER A 77 -20.43 20.22 -12.30
CA SER A 77 -20.46 20.86 -13.62
C SER A 77 -19.08 20.90 -14.28
N PHE A 78 -19.04 20.69 -15.59
CA PHE A 78 -17.86 20.93 -16.42
C PHE A 78 -17.81 22.37 -16.94
N GLY A 79 -16.62 22.98 -16.89
CA GLY A 79 -16.44 24.41 -17.18
C GLY A 79 -16.01 24.76 -18.61
N ALA A 80 -15.44 23.82 -19.38
CA ALA A 80 -14.75 24.13 -20.64
C ALA A 80 -15.03 23.14 -21.78
N GLY A 81 -16.30 22.70 -21.92
CA GLY A 81 -16.75 21.86 -23.04
C GLY A 81 -16.38 20.38 -22.89
N GLN A 82 -16.19 19.90 -21.66
CA GLN A 82 -15.86 18.50 -21.38
C GLN A 82 -17.12 17.63 -21.39
N SER A 83 -17.01 16.36 -21.82
CA SER A 83 -18.13 15.40 -21.86
C SER A 83 -17.69 14.01 -21.39
N VAL A 84 -18.47 13.35 -20.53
CA VAL A 84 -18.26 11.93 -20.17
C VAL A 84 -18.63 11.03 -21.35
N THR A 85 -17.77 10.06 -21.69
CA THR A 85 -18.01 9.10 -22.78
C THR A 85 -18.25 7.67 -22.29
N GLN A 86 -17.54 7.21 -21.26
CA GLN A 86 -17.76 5.90 -20.62
C GLN A 86 -17.33 5.93 -19.15
N ALA A 87 -18.09 5.29 -18.25
CA ALA A 87 -17.77 5.22 -16.82
C ALA A 87 -17.73 3.77 -16.28
N TRP A 88 -17.02 3.58 -15.16
CA TRP A 88 -16.93 2.33 -14.39
C TRP A 88 -16.94 2.62 -12.89
N GLY A 89 -17.51 1.71 -12.09
CA GLY A 89 -17.73 1.94 -10.65
C GLY A 89 -18.91 2.89 -10.34
N ALA A 90 -19.46 3.56 -11.35
CA ALA A 90 -20.66 4.38 -11.28
C ALA A 90 -21.49 4.25 -12.57
N VAL A 91 -22.76 4.61 -12.50
CA VAL A 91 -23.61 4.88 -13.66
C VAL A 91 -23.61 6.39 -13.90
N ALA A 92 -22.92 6.85 -14.95
CA ALA A 92 -22.78 8.26 -15.28
C ALA A 92 -23.78 8.73 -16.36
N ALA A 93 -24.27 9.95 -16.22
CA ALA A 93 -25.09 10.65 -17.20
C ALA A 93 -24.76 12.16 -17.21
N GLN A 94 -24.88 12.81 -18.36
CA GLN A 94 -24.59 14.24 -18.52
C GLN A 94 -25.66 14.94 -19.37
N THR A 95 -26.02 16.16 -18.96
CA THR A 95 -26.95 17.04 -19.68
C THR A 95 -26.35 18.43 -19.76
N GLY A 96 -25.87 18.82 -20.95
CA GLY A 96 -25.09 20.05 -21.12
C GLY A 96 -23.82 19.99 -20.28
N ALA A 97 -23.60 20.99 -19.42
CA ALA A 97 -22.46 21.03 -18.50
C ALA A 97 -22.62 20.17 -17.23
N GLN A 98 -23.86 19.80 -16.87
CA GLN A 98 -24.16 19.11 -15.60
C GLN A 98 -23.96 17.60 -15.74
N VAL A 99 -23.15 17.03 -14.85
CA VAL A 99 -22.84 15.60 -14.78
C VAL A 99 -23.38 15.01 -13.48
N ARG A 100 -23.85 13.76 -13.58
CA ARG A 100 -24.39 12.97 -12.48
C ARG A 100 -23.78 11.57 -12.54
N ALA A 101 -23.30 11.07 -11.40
CA ALA A 101 -22.83 9.70 -11.23
C ALA A 101 -23.60 9.04 -10.07
N ASP A 102 -24.37 7.99 -10.35
CA ASP A 102 -25.03 7.14 -9.35
C ASP A 102 -24.18 5.90 -9.00
N ASN A 103 -24.36 5.34 -7.81
CA ASN A 103 -23.69 4.12 -7.40
C ASN A 103 -23.98 2.91 -8.33
N ALA A 104 -22.98 2.06 -8.56
CA ALA A 104 -23.07 0.88 -9.43
C ALA A 104 -23.80 -0.33 -8.79
N GLY A 105 -24.81 -0.07 -7.97
CA GLY A 105 -25.55 -1.09 -7.20
C GLY A 105 -24.77 -1.62 -5.99
N TRP A 106 -23.60 -2.23 -6.20
CA TRP A 106 -22.82 -2.92 -5.16
C TRP A 106 -22.07 -2.01 -4.18
N ASN A 107 -21.78 -0.75 -4.57
CA ASN A 107 -21.02 0.22 -3.77
C ASN A 107 -21.88 1.34 -3.15
N GLY A 108 -23.20 1.17 -3.01
CA GLY A 108 -24.11 2.24 -2.59
C GLY A 108 -23.97 2.71 -1.14
N SER A 109 -23.57 1.82 -0.22
CA SER A 109 -23.53 2.12 1.21
C SER A 109 -22.23 2.85 1.62
N LEU A 110 -22.37 4.02 2.24
CA LEU A 110 -21.28 4.84 2.77
C LEU A 110 -21.62 5.33 4.19
N ALA A 111 -21.02 4.69 5.19
CA ALA A 111 -21.03 5.20 6.56
C ALA A 111 -20.25 6.52 6.68
N THR A 112 -20.43 7.26 7.77
CA THR A 112 -19.63 8.45 8.09
C THR A 112 -18.15 8.10 8.13
N GLY A 113 -17.32 8.82 7.36
CA GLY A 113 -15.90 8.56 7.18
C GLY A 113 -15.54 7.46 6.17
N ALA A 114 -16.53 6.76 5.59
CA ALA A 114 -16.29 5.75 4.56
C ALA A 114 -16.12 6.38 3.16
N SER A 115 -15.36 5.70 2.30
CA SER A 115 -15.05 6.14 0.94
C SER A 115 -15.43 5.11 -0.12
N THR A 116 -15.75 5.59 -1.31
CA THR A 116 -15.83 4.81 -2.55
C THR A 116 -15.05 5.51 -3.65
N SER A 117 -14.83 4.83 -4.77
CA SER A 117 -14.30 5.45 -5.98
C SER A 117 -14.95 4.89 -7.24
N PHE A 118 -14.94 5.72 -8.28
CA PHE A 118 -15.33 5.38 -9.64
C PHE A 118 -14.38 6.08 -10.62
N GLY A 119 -14.44 5.73 -11.89
CA GLY A 119 -13.67 6.41 -12.93
C GLY A 119 -14.44 6.52 -14.23
N PHE A 120 -13.96 7.37 -15.14
CA PHE A 120 -14.55 7.56 -16.44
C PHE A 120 -13.54 8.08 -17.47
N THR A 121 -13.78 7.76 -18.75
CA THR A 121 -13.21 8.48 -19.89
C THR A 121 -14.15 9.60 -20.32
N GLY A 122 -13.57 10.67 -20.86
CA GLY A 122 -14.30 11.80 -21.41
C GLY A 122 -13.55 12.48 -22.56
N SER A 123 -14.26 13.36 -23.27
CA SER A 123 -13.73 14.24 -24.31
C SER A 123 -13.71 15.71 -23.85
N TRP A 124 -12.93 16.56 -24.52
CA TRP A 124 -12.86 18.01 -24.28
C TRP A 124 -12.52 18.76 -25.58
N THR A 125 -13.01 20.00 -25.72
CA THR A 125 -12.89 20.77 -26.98
C THR A 125 -12.20 22.14 -26.85
N GLY A 126 -11.84 22.55 -25.64
CA GLY A 126 -11.12 23.81 -25.40
C GLY A 126 -10.10 23.74 -24.26
N ALA A 127 -10.53 23.27 -23.08
CA ALA A 127 -9.64 22.97 -21.95
C ALA A 127 -10.24 21.86 -21.08
N ASN A 128 -9.43 21.29 -20.17
CA ASN A 128 -9.89 20.28 -19.21
C ASN A 128 -9.63 20.71 -17.74
N PRO A 129 -10.25 21.78 -17.24
CA PRO A 129 -10.15 22.18 -15.84
C PRO A 129 -10.87 21.16 -14.94
N VAL A 130 -10.24 20.81 -13.81
CA VAL A 130 -10.87 20.01 -12.74
C VAL A 130 -12.08 20.76 -12.17
N PRO A 131 -13.27 20.13 -12.06
CA PRO A 131 -14.43 20.73 -11.41
C PRO A 131 -14.12 21.09 -9.94
N GLN A 132 -14.62 22.23 -9.48
CA GLN A 132 -14.40 22.70 -8.10
C GLN A 132 -15.62 22.51 -7.19
N GLU A 133 -16.82 22.42 -7.77
CA GLU A 133 -18.07 22.24 -7.02
C GLU A 133 -18.64 20.84 -7.24
N PHE A 134 -18.86 20.13 -6.14
CA PHE A 134 -19.49 18.82 -6.09
C PHE A 134 -20.61 18.80 -5.04
N ALA A 135 -21.63 17.98 -5.26
CA ALA A 135 -22.63 17.65 -4.25
C ALA A 135 -22.88 16.14 -4.19
N LEU A 136 -23.03 15.60 -2.97
CA LEU A 136 -23.40 14.22 -2.68
C LEU A 136 -24.87 14.19 -2.23
N ASN A 137 -25.71 13.44 -2.93
CA ASN A 137 -27.16 13.35 -2.67
C ASN A 137 -27.88 14.72 -2.60
N GLY A 138 -27.31 15.76 -3.24
CA GLY A 138 -27.81 17.14 -3.22
C GLY A 138 -27.20 18.06 -2.15
N ALA A 139 -26.37 17.54 -1.25
CA ALA A 139 -25.63 18.35 -0.28
C ALA A 139 -24.22 18.67 -0.79
N THR A 140 -23.83 19.95 -0.80
CA THR A 140 -22.53 20.42 -1.30
C THR A 140 -21.36 19.84 -0.49
N CYS A 141 -20.30 19.40 -1.17
CA CYS A 141 -19.08 18.90 -0.54
C CYS A 141 -18.27 20.05 0.05
N THR A 142 -18.30 20.18 1.38
CA THR A 142 -17.53 21.19 2.13
C THR A 142 -16.21 20.66 2.70
N GLY A 143 -15.95 19.35 2.59
CA GLY A 143 -14.64 18.76 2.88
C GLY A 143 -13.68 19.01 1.71
N SER A 144 -12.55 19.68 1.99
CA SER A 144 -11.64 20.25 0.99
C SER A 144 -11.32 19.32 -0.19
N THR A 145 -11.83 19.72 -1.36
CA THR A 145 -11.39 19.26 -2.68
C THR A 145 -10.03 19.90 -2.97
N THR A 146 -8.93 19.14 -2.83
CA THR A 146 -7.58 19.63 -3.15
C THR A 146 -7.24 19.29 -4.60
N PRO A 147 -7.16 20.26 -5.54
CA PRO A 147 -6.81 19.98 -6.93
C PRO A 147 -5.28 19.90 -7.03
N THR A 148 -4.73 18.68 -6.89
CA THR A 148 -3.29 18.45 -7.09
C THR A 148 -2.96 18.46 -8.58
N THR A 149 -2.58 19.64 -9.10
CA THR A 149 -2.12 19.77 -10.48
C THR A 149 -0.79 19.04 -10.67
N THR A 150 -0.75 18.18 -11.69
CA THR A 150 0.33 17.22 -11.90
C THR A 150 0.80 17.31 -13.35
N THR A 151 2.09 17.60 -13.56
CA THR A 151 2.66 17.88 -14.90
C THR A 151 3.89 17.03 -15.17
N THR A 152 3.96 16.44 -16.36
CA THR A 152 5.00 15.49 -16.79
C THR A 152 5.91 16.18 -17.82
N THR A 153 7.17 16.43 -17.46
CA THR A 153 8.14 17.10 -18.36
C THR A 153 9.29 16.17 -18.71
N THR A 154 9.59 16.02 -20.00
CA THR A 154 10.78 15.31 -20.50
C THR A 154 12.04 16.12 -20.22
N THR A 155 12.89 15.65 -19.31
CA THR A 155 14.09 16.36 -18.83
C THR A 155 15.38 15.61 -19.19
N GLY A 156 16.47 16.37 -19.34
CA GLY A 156 17.81 15.85 -19.63
C GLY A 156 18.74 15.97 -18.41
N VAL A 157 19.61 14.96 -18.23
CA VAL A 157 20.65 14.84 -17.18
C VAL A 157 20.10 14.71 -15.74
N PRO A 158 20.39 13.60 -15.02
CA PRO A 158 20.09 13.48 -13.60
C PRO A 158 20.90 14.45 -12.72
N PRO A 159 20.37 14.90 -11.57
CA PRO A 159 21.16 15.48 -10.48
C PRO A 159 22.41 14.67 -10.12
N GLN A 160 23.47 15.37 -9.69
CA GLN A 160 24.60 14.72 -9.02
C GLN A 160 24.16 14.22 -7.64
N ASP A 161 24.29 12.91 -7.44
CA ASP A 161 23.83 12.14 -6.27
C ASP A 161 22.30 12.19 -5.99
N ALA A 162 21.57 11.36 -6.74
CA ALA A 162 20.14 11.07 -6.53
C ALA A 162 19.78 10.58 -5.11
N LEU A 163 20.74 10.11 -4.32
CA LEU A 163 20.52 9.52 -2.98
C LEU A 163 20.92 10.46 -1.83
N ALA A 164 21.51 11.62 -2.10
CA ALA A 164 21.87 12.61 -1.09
C ALA A 164 20.66 13.00 -0.21
N LYS A 165 19.50 13.24 -0.85
CA LYS A 165 18.24 13.67 -0.22
C LYS A 165 17.12 12.62 -0.28
N ALA A 166 17.47 11.35 -0.50
CA ALA A 166 16.52 10.22 -0.49
C ALA A 166 16.97 9.06 0.43
N HIS A 167 16.07 8.61 1.29
CA HIS A 167 16.15 7.32 1.97
C HIS A 167 15.67 6.20 1.05
N THR A 168 16.19 5.00 1.20
CA THR A 168 15.99 3.88 0.26
C THR A 168 15.38 2.67 0.96
N VAL A 169 14.27 2.19 0.41
CA VAL A 169 13.61 0.92 0.77
C VAL A 169 13.81 -0.04 -0.41
N GLY A 170 14.15 -1.31 -0.17
CA GLY A 170 14.58 -2.24 -1.22
C GLY A 170 16.09 -2.23 -1.53
N ARG A 171 16.53 -3.09 -2.48
CA ARG A 171 17.93 -3.18 -2.91
C ARG A 171 18.21 -2.20 -4.06
N VAL A 172 19.22 -1.36 -3.89
CA VAL A 172 19.57 -0.27 -4.81
C VAL A 172 21.06 -0.29 -5.15
N ARG A 173 21.42 0.07 -6.38
CA ARG A 173 22.79 0.36 -6.83
C ARG A 173 22.93 1.83 -7.20
N GLN A 174 23.97 2.51 -6.72
CA GLN A 174 24.32 3.83 -7.22
C GLN A 174 25.22 3.70 -8.46
N SER A 175 24.89 4.43 -9.54
CA SER A 175 25.62 4.36 -10.80
C SER A 175 25.45 5.67 -11.58
N ALA A 176 26.56 6.27 -12.04
CA ALA A 176 26.57 7.51 -12.81
C ALA A 176 25.73 8.68 -12.22
N GLY A 177 25.64 8.76 -10.88
CA GLY A 177 24.83 9.75 -10.15
C GLY A 177 23.39 9.33 -9.87
N ALA A 178 22.84 8.38 -10.62
CA ALA A 178 21.48 7.85 -10.43
C ALA A 178 21.45 6.60 -9.53
N ALA A 179 20.25 6.22 -9.09
CA ALA A 179 19.97 5.00 -8.36
C ALA A 179 19.28 3.97 -9.29
N ARG A 180 19.84 2.77 -9.43
CA ARG A 180 19.36 1.66 -10.28
C ARG A 180 18.81 0.52 -9.43
N TYR A 181 17.74 -0.13 -9.86
CA TYR A 181 17.02 -1.15 -9.09
C TYR A 181 16.09 -2.02 -9.97
N THR A 182 15.86 -3.28 -9.59
CA THR A 182 14.93 -4.21 -10.27
C THR A 182 13.82 -4.73 -9.35
N TRP A 183 14.16 -5.03 -8.09
CA TRP A 183 13.29 -5.73 -7.15
C TRP A 183 11.96 -5.00 -6.89
N PRO A 184 10.85 -5.74 -6.76
CA PRO A 184 9.52 -5.16 -6.52
C PRO A 184 9.50 -4.35 -5.21
N GLY A 185 8.64 -3.33 -5.14
CA GLY A 185 8.44 -2.54 -3.91
C GLY A 185 9.59 -1.59 -3.54
N THR A 186 10.69 -1.58 -4.30
CA THR A 186 11.78 -0.60 -4.14
C THR A 186 11.21 0.82 -4.15
N ALA A 187 11.57 1.62 -3.15
CA ALA A 187 11.03 2.96 -2.96
C ALA A 187 12.09 3.96 -2.49
N PHE A 188 11.85 5.22 -2.81
CA PHE A 188 12.66 6.37 -2.40
C PHE A 188 11.79 7.32 -1.59
N GLU A 189 12.29 7.74 -0.42
CA GLU A 189 11.57 8.59 0.51
C GLU A 189 12.36 9.87 0.80
N GLY A 190 11.71 11.03 0.70
CA GLY A 190 12.33 12.34 0.82
C GLY A 190 11.47 13.33 1.62
N ARG A 191 12.03 14.51 1.89
CA ARG A 191 11.36 15.59 2.61
C ARG A 191 11.64 16.91 1.91
N PHE A 192 10.66 17.80 1.88
CA PHE A 192 10.81 19.13 1.29
C PHE A 192 10.00 20.18 2.04
N ARG A 193 10.32 21.45 1.82
CA ARG A 193 9.49 22.60 2.20
C ARG A 193 9.07 23.31 0.91
N GLY A 194 7.80 23.70 0.81
CA GLY A 194 7.28 24.43 -0.35
C GLY A 194 6.03 23.81 -0.96
N THR A 195 5.56 24.38 -2.08
CA THR A 195 4.24 24.11 -2.69
C THR A 195 4.24 22.98 -3.74
N GLY A 196 5.36 22.25 -3.88
CA GLY A 196 5.48 21.16 -4.86
C GLY A 196 6.86 20.49 -4.87
N VAL A 197 6.92 19.34 -5.54
CA VAL A 197 8.11 18.48 -5.66
C VAL A 197 8.15 17.77 -7.01
N GLY A 198 9.33 17.72 -7.63
CA GLY A 198 9.63 16.92 -8.80
C GLY A 198 10.23 15.56 -8.44
N VAL A 199 9.79 14.51 -9.12
CA VAL A 199 10.31 13.14 -9.00
C VAL A 199 10.97 12.76 -10.33
N THR A 200 12.29 12.55 -10.34
CA THR A 200 13.02 12.23 -11.58
C THR A 200 13.20 10.72 -11.75
N LEU A 201 12.74 10.19 -12.89
CA LEU A 201 12.82 8.77 -13.25
C LEU A 201 13.35 8.59 -14.67
N ASN A 202 13.94 7.42 -14.93
CA ASN A 202 14.25 6.91 -16.26
C ASN A 202 13.88 5.41 -16.32
N ASP A 203 12.60 5.10 -16.52
CA ASP A 203 12.09 3.74 -16.62
C ASP A 203 10.86 3.64 -17.54
N ALA A 204 11.01 2.92 -18.66
CA ALA A 204 9.97 2.72 -19.66
C ALA A 204 9.23 1.36 -19.54
N LEU A 205 9.48 0.59 -18.47
CA LEU A 205 8.90 -0.76 -18.26
C LEU A 205 8.14 -0.92 -16.94
N ASN A 206 8.44 -0.12 -15.91
CA ASN A 206 7.79 -0.22 -14.60
C ASN A 206 6.73 0.87 -14.34
N ASP A 207 5.75 0.51 -13.50
CA ASP A 207 4.78 1.45 -12.94
C ASP A 207 5.18 1.87 -11.51
N TYR A 208 4.79 3.09 -11.14
CA TYR A 208 5.13 3.69 -9.85
C TYR A 208 3.91 4.37 -9.22
N ASP A 209 3.80 4.35 -7.90
CA ASP A 209 2.94 5.29 -7.16
C ASP A 209 3.80 6.40 -6.55
N VAL A 210 3.35 7.65 -6.66
CA VAL A 210 3.93 8.83 -6.01
C VAL A 210 2.98 9.28 -4.91
N GLN A 211 3.50 9.32 -3.69
CA GLN A 211 2.80 9.61 -2.45
C GLN A 211 3.34 10.91 -1.84
N ILE A 212 2.44 11.77 -1.37
CA ILE A 212 2.74 12.96 -0.56
C ILE A 212 2.02 12.78 0.78
N ASP A 213 2.74 12.91 1.89
CA ASP A 213 2.21 12.77 3.26
C ASP A 213 1.35 11.50 3.48
N GLY A 214 1.77 10.41 2.83
CA GLY A 214 1.13 9.09 2.88
C GLY A 214 -0.01 8.87 1.87
N ALA A 215 -0.51 9.92 1.22
CA ALA A 215 -1.57 9.83 0.20
C ALA A 215 -0.98 9.69 -1.22
N THR A 216 -1.39 8.68 -1.99
CA THR A 216 -1.01 8.56 -3.41
C THR A 216 -1.64 9.68 -4.23
N VAL A 217 -0.82 10.61 -4.70
CA VAL A 217 -1.26 11.74 -5.54
C VAL A 217 -1.18 11.43 -7.03
N ALA A 218 -0.23 10.57 -7.44
CA ALA A 218 -0.06 10.16 -8.83
C ALA A 218 0.32 8.68 -8.93
N THR A 219 -0.01 8.10 -10.08
CA THR A 219 0.41 6.75 -10.49
C THR A 219 1.01 6.90 -11.87
N LEU A 220 2.28 6.53 -12.04
CA LEU A 220 3.05 6.71 -13.26
C LEU A 220 3.06 5.40 -14.02
N VAL A 221 2.53 5.43 -15.24
CA VAL A 221 2.32 4.26 -16.09
C VAL A 221 3.46 4.22 -17.12
N THR A 222 4.51 3.44 -16.85
CA THR A 222 5.76 3.41 -17.66
C THR A 222 6.31 4.79 -18.03
N PRO A 223 6.81 5.58 -17.05
CA PRO A 223 7.09 7.02 -17.21
C PRO A 223 8.18 7.41 -18.23
N GLY A 224 9.04 6.48 -18.65
CA GLY A 224 10.21 6.79 -19.46
C GLY A 224 11.19 7.70 -18.73
N ARG A 225 11.88 8.59 -19.46
CA ARG A 225 12.74 9.65 -18.90
C ARG A 225 11.92 10.90 -18.62
N VAL A 226 11.74 11.23 -17.35
CA VAL A 226 10.87 12.33 -16.91
C VAL A 226 11.35 12.96 -15.61
N THR A 227 11.06 14.24 -15.40
CA THR A 227 10.84 14.79 -14.05
C THR A 227 9.35 15.09 -13.90
N HIS A 228 8.68 14.27 -13.09
CA HIS A 228 7.25 14.35 -12.83
C HIS A 228 6.98 15.34 -11.69
N GLN A 229 6.22 16.41 -11.96
CA GLN A 229 6.00 17.53 -11.04
C GLN A 229 4.64 17.40 -10.34
N VAL A 230 4.66 17.34 -9.01
CA VAL A 230 3.49 17.51 -8.13
C VAL A 230 3.45 18.96 -7.66
N GLN A 231 2.34 19.66 -7.89
CA GLN A 231 2.20 21.09 -7.58
C GLN A 231 0.84 21.40 -6.93
N GLY A 232 0.68 22.62 -6.41
CA GLY A 232 -0.56 23.07 -5.77
C GLY A 232 -0.69 22.67 -4.29
N LEU A 233 0.40 22.21 -3.67
CA LEU A 233 0.44 21.92 -2.24
C LEU A 233 0.47 23.22 -1.42
N ALA A 234 0.06 23.14 -0.15
CA ALA A 234 0.25 24.23 0.80
C ALA A 234 1.74 24.55 0.95
N ASN A 235 2.10 25.78 1.36
CA ASN A 235 3.49 26.11 1.65
C ASN A 235 3.89 25.60 3.05
N ALA A 236 4.09 24.29 3.17
CA ALA A 236 4.41 23.62 4.42
C ALA A 236 5.67 22.73 4.30
N VAL A 237 5.94 21.92 5.32
CA VAL A 237 6.92 20.83 5.27
C VAL A 237 6.18 19.55 4.93
N HIS A 238 6.63 18.87 3.88
CA HIS A 238 6.01 17.70 3.30
C HIS A 238 6.99 16.52 3.22
N THR A 239 6.44 15.32 3.19
CA THR A 239 7.12 14.07 2.83
C THR A 239 6.75 13.66 1.41
N VAL A 240 7.70 13.07 0.69
CA VAL A 240 7.47 12.46 -0.62
C VAL A 240 7.96 11.02 -0.60
N ARG A 241 7.20 10.12 -1.23
CA ARG A 241 7.62 8.74 -1.49
C ARG A 241 7.27 8.36 -2.91
N VAL A 242 8.22 7.77 -3.64
CA VAL A 242 7.96 7.11 -4.92
C VAL A 242 8.28 5.62 -4.78
N VAL A 243 7.36 4.75 -5.17
CA VAL A 243 7.46 3.29 -4.99
C VAL A 243 7.17 2.55 -6.29
N LYS A 244 8.00 1.55 -6.60
CA LYS A 244 7.86 0.65 -7.75
C LYS A 244 6.76 -0.39 -7.51
N ARG A 245 5.72 -0.37 -8.33
CA ARG A 245 4.55 -1.28 -8.25
C ARG A 245 4.83 -2.64 -8.89
N THR A 246 5.41 -2.61 -10.09
CA THR A 246 5.58 -3.77 -10.98
C THR A 246 6.79 -4.63 -10.63
N GLU A 247 6.73 -5.91 -11.00
CA GLU A 247 7.89 -6.80 -11.06
C GLU A 247 8.44 -6.82 -12.49
N VAL A 248 9.68 -6.35 -12.69
CA VAL A 248 10.40 -6.42 -13.97
C VAL A 248 11.84 -6.82 -13.65
N PRO A 249 12.17 -8.12 -13.62
CA PRO A 249 13.48 -8.59 -13.20
C PRO A 249 14.55 -8.48 -14.32
N TRP A 250 14.16 -8.34 -15.58
CA TRP A 250 15.09 -8.31 -16.74
C TRP A 250 15.58 -6.90 -17.11
N SER A 251 15.10 -5.84 -16.47
CA SER A 251 15.58 -4.47 -16.69
C SER A 251 15.57 -3.66 -15.41
N ALA A 252 16.59 -2.82 -15.21
CA ALA A 252 16.71 -1.95 -14.05
C ALA A 252 16.16 -0.55 -14.34
N GLY A 253 15.22 -0.11 -13.50
CA GLY A 253 14.74 1.26 -13.48
C GLY A 253 15.77 2.22 -12.87
N GLU A 254 15.66 3.49 -13.23
CA GLU A 254 16.52 4.56 -12.71
C GLU A 254 15.72 5.63 -11.98
N PHE A 255 16.21 6.03 -10.81
CA PHE A 255 15.75 7.19 -10.04
C PHE A 255 16.85 8.25 -10.01
N GLY A 256 16.52 9.46 -10.47
CA GLY A 256 17.43 10.60 -10.55
C GLY A 256 17.40 11.52 -9.34
N GLY A 257 16.55 11.27 -8.34
CA GLY A 257 16.39 12.13 -7.18
C GLY A 257 15.10 12.96 -7.21
N PHE A 258 14.86 13.65 -6.10
CA PHE A 258 13.82 14.65 -5.96
C PHE A 258 14.34 16.05 -6.35
N THR A 259 13.43 16.96 -6.68
CA THR A 259 13.69 18.40 -6.83
C THR A 259 12.57 19.18 -6.14
N ALA A 260 12.86 20.32 -5.51
CA ALA A 260 11.80 21.18 -4.97
C ALA A 260 11.19 22.05 -6.08
N ALA A 261 9.90 22.39 -5.97
CA ALA A 261 9.30 23.44 -6.81
C ALA A 261 9.98 24.81 -6.55
N PRO A 262 9.91 25.77 -7.50
CA PRO A 262 10.52 27.09 -7.33
C PRO A 262 10.10 27.79 -6.04
N GLY A 263 11.08 28.25 -5.25
CA GLY A 263 10.86 28.82 -3.91
C GLY A 263 10.77 27.80 -2.77
N GLY A 264 10.83 26.50 -3.06
CA GLY A 264 10.96 25.43 -2.07
C GLY A 264 12.40 24.93 -1.86
N GLU A 265 12.56 23.99 -0.93
CA GLU A 265 13.85 23.43 -0.49
C GLU A 265 13.73 21.91 -0.25
N LEU A 266 14.77 21.14 -0.59
CA LEU A 266 14.90 19.72 -0.19
C LEU A 266 15.54 19.59 1.20
N LEU A 267 14.74 19.14 2.15
CA LEU A 267 15.18 18.89 3.52
C LEU A 267 15.92 17.56 3.61
N ASP A 268 16.61 17.33 4.73
CA ASP A 268 17.30 16.05 4.94
C ASP A 268 16.32 14.87 4.94
N LYS A 269 16.80 13.77 4.35
CA LYS A 269 16.02 12.55 4.15
C LYS A 269 15.50 11.97 5.46
N PRO A 270 14.41 11.18 5.43
CA PRO A 270 13.94 10.44 6.59
C PRO A 270 15.08 9.64 7.24
N ALA A 271 15.09 9.58 8.57
CA ALA A 271 15.99 8.70 9.29
C ALA A 271 15.64 7.23 8.98
N PRO A 272 16.63 6.33 8.88
CA PRO A 272 16.36 4.90 8.69
C PRO A 272 15.54 4.36 9.86
N ARG A 273 14.65 3.42 9.56
CA ARG A 273 13.79 2.79 10.57
C ARG A 273 14.62 1.77 11.35
N ALA A 274 14.47 1.77 12.68
CA ALA A 274 15.21 0.83 13.54
C ALA A 274 14.84 -0.64 13.23
N ARG A 275 13.57 -0.89 12.91
CA ARG A 275 13.05 -2.20 12.50
C ARG A 275 13.33 -2.45 11.02
N GLN A 276 13.84 -3.63 10.69
CA GLN A 276 14.19 -4.06 9.35
C GLN A 276 13.67 -5.47 9.07
N ILE A 277 12.94 -5.66 7.97
CA ILE A 277 12.33 -6.94 7.59
C ILE A 277 12.65 -7.27 6.13
N GLU A 278 13.19 -8.46 5.87
CA GLU A 278 13.33 -8.96 4.49
C GLU A 278 12.24 -9.98 4.16
N PHE A 279 11.53 -9.76 3.05
CA PHE A 279 10.58 -10.70 2.48
C PHE A 279 11.22 -11.34 1.25
N ILE A 280 11.30 -12.66 1.27
CA ILE A 280 11.95 -13.48 0.23
C ILE A 280 10.88 -14.42 -0.33
N GLY A 281 10.68 -14.47 -1.64
CA GLY A 281 9.70 -15.40 -2.19
C GLY A 281 9.40 -15.34 -3.68
N ASP A 282 8.26 -15.92 -4.02
CA ASP A 282 7.75 -16.04 -5.38
C ASP A 282 6.72 -14.94 -5.75
N SER A 283 5.86 -15.22 -6.73
CA SER A 283 4.79 -14.34 -7.21
C SER A 283 3.81 -13.91 -6.11
N LEU A 284 3.59 -14.74 -5.09
CA LEU A 284 2.75 -14.42 -3.93
C LEU A 284 3.38 -13.31 -3.06
N THR A 285 4.72 -13.26 -3.01
CA THR A 285 5.47 -12.21 -2.28
C THR A 285 5.73 -10.98 -3.15
N ALA A 286 5.83 -11.13 -4.47
CA ALA A 286 5.97 -10.02 -5.42
C ALA A 286 4.67 -9.22 -5.64
N GLY A 287 3.50 -9.84 -5.41
CA GLY A 287 2.19 -9.21 -5.61
C GLY A 287 1.62 -9.39 -7.02
N TYR A 288 1.91 -10.52 -7.65
CA TYR A 288 1.49 -10.87 -9.01
C TYR A 288 -0.02 -10.70 -9.19
N GLY A 289 -0.43 -9.76 -10.04
CA GLY A 289 -1.83 -9.57 -10.43
C GLY A 289 -2.79 -9.16 -9.32
N ASN A 290 -2.27 -8.72 -8.16
CA ASN A 290 -3.06 -8.57 -6.93
C ASN A 290 -4.13 -7.45 -6.97
N THR A 291 -3.99 -6.47 -7.86
CA THR A 291 -5.00 -5.42 -8.14
C THR A 291 -5.94 -5.77 -9.30
N SER A 292 -5.90 -7.01 -9.80
CA SER A 292 -6.91 -7.48 -10.74
C SER A 292 -8.27 -7.69 -10.06
N THR A 293 -9.32 -7.54 -10.87
CA THR A 293 -10.72 -7.89 -10.53
C THR A 293 -11.17 -9.16 -11.29
N SER A 294 -10.21 -9.90 -11.84
CA SER A 294 -10.39 -11.10 -12.67
C SER A 294 -9.18 -12.02 -12.51
N ARG A 295 -9.43 -13.33 -12.48
CA ARG A 295 -8.39 -14.35 -12.55
C ARG A 295 -7.80 -14.49 -13.95
N ASP A 296 -8.60 -14.24 -15.00
CA ASP A 296 -8.06 -14.12 -16.35
C ASP A 296 -7.50 -12.71 -16.55
N CYS A 297 -6.18 -12.65 -16.80
CA CYS A 297 -5.44 -11.44 -17.14
C CYS A 297 -4.72 -11.56 -18.50
N SER A 298 -4.99 -12.63 -19.27
CA SER A 298 -4.29 -12.96 -20.51
C SER A 298 -4.40 -11.85 -21.56
N ALA A 299 -5.57 -11.21 -21.67
CA ALA A 299 -5.84 -10.13 -22.61
C ALA A 299 -5.32 -8.75 -22.17
N THR A 300 -5.04 -8.54 -20.88
CA THR A 300 -4.60 -7.23 -20.33
C THR A 300 -3.14 -7.18 -19.91
N GLY A 301 -2.48 -8.34 -19.79
CA GLY A 301 -1.20 -8.48 -19.11
C GLY A 301 -1.36 -8.41 -17.58
N VAL A 302 -0.35 -8.93 -16.87
CA VAL A 302 -0.31 -8.96 -15.40
C VAL A 302 0.38 -7.73 -14.80
N ASP A 303 1.40 -7.17 -15.46
CA ASP A 303 2.28 -6.14 -14.86
C ASP A 303 1.50 -4.97 -14.27
N ARG A 304 0.59 -4.38 -15.05
CA ARG A 304 -0.25 -3.23 -14.65
C ARG A 304 -1.29 -3.60 -13.55
N LYS A 305 -1.51 -4.90 -13.32
CA LYS A 305 -2.34 -5.45 -12.24
C LYS A 305 -1.53 -5.84 -11.00
N SER A 306 -0.21 -5.87 -11.06
CA SER A 306 0.66 -6.10 -9.90
C SER A 306 0.95 -4.80 -9.14
N ASN A 307 0.82 -4.82 -7.81
CA ASN A 307 1.36 -3.76 -6.96
C ASN A 307 2.05 -4.32 -5.72
N ALA A 308 3.38 -4.26 -5.73
CA ALA A 308 4.25 -4.65 -4.64
C ALA A 308 4.01 -3.86 -3.33
N ASP A 309 3.59 -2.59 -3.39
CA ASP A 309 3.32 -1.75 -2.21
C ASP A 309 2.06 -2.19 -1.44
N LEU A 310 1.23 -3.04 -2.07
CA LEU A 310 0.02 -3.64 -1.52
C LEU A 310 0.18 -5.14 -1.17
N THR A 311 1.40 -5.67 -1.23
CA THR A 311 1.70 -7.05 -0.79
C THR A 311 1.56 -7.21 0.72
N PHE A 312 1.35 -8.45 1.17
CA PHE A 312 1.36 -8.76 2.60
C PHE A 312 2.69 -8.33 3.27
N GLY A 313 3.81 -8.38 2.55
CA GLY A 313 5.12 -7.93 3.04
C GLY A 313 5.20 -6.41 3.25
N ALA A 314 4.87 -5.62 2.21
CA ALA A 314 4.85 -4.16 2.31
C ALA A 314 3.88 -3.66 3.38
N LEU A 315 2.68 -4.25 3.46
CA LEU A 315 1.67 -3.92 4.46
C LEU A 315 2.14 -4.24 5.89
N THR A 316 2.76 -5.41 6.10
CA THR A 316 3.26 -5.84 7.42
C THR A 316 4.43 -4.96 7.88
N ALA A 317 5.37 -4.65 6.99
CA ALA A 317 6.45 -3.71 7.30
C ALA A 317 5.91 -2.32 7.66
N ARG A 318 4.89 -1.84 6.95
CA ARG A 318 4.24 -0.55 7.23
C ARG A 318 3.52 -0.55 8.59
N ALA A 319 2.79 -1.62 8.91
CA ALA A 319 2.11 -1.79 10.21
C ALA A 319 3.11 -1.87 11.38
N LEU A 320 4.26 -2.49 11.17
CA LEU A 320 5.33 -2.59 12.17
C LEU A 320 6.27 -1.36 12.20
N GLY A 321 6.12 -0.39 11.29
CA GLY A 321 7.00 0.78 11.19
C GLY A 321 8.44 0.43 10.78
N ALA A 322 8.62 -0.57 9.92
CA ALA A 322 9.91 -1.13 9.51
C ALA A 322 10.34 -0.72 8.09
N ASP A 323 11.65 -0.56 7.91
CA ASP A 323 12.26 -0.60 6.58
C ASP A 323 12.20 -2.04 6.06
N HIS A 324 12.07 -2.23 4.75
CA HIS A 324 11.93 -3.56 4.17
C HIS A 324 12.62 -3.73 2.82
N GLN A 325 12.82 -4.99 2.45
CA GLN A 325 13.15 -5.40 1.08
C GLN A 325 12.17 -6.50 0.66
N ILE A 326 11.63 -6.41 -0.55
CA ILE A 326 10.82 -7.46 -1.17
C ILE A 326 11.67 -8.11 -2.26
N ASN A 327 12.52 -9.03 -1.82
CA ASN A 327 13.40 -9.78 -2.71
C ASN A 327 12.62 -10.99 -3.23
N ALA A 328 11.71 -10.74 -4.16
CA ALA A 328 10.81 -11.73 -4.74
C ALA A 328 10.95 -11.83 -6.26
N GLN A 329 10.61 -12.99 -6.82
CA GLN A 329 10.53 -13.17 -8.27
C GLN A 329 9.46 -14.20 -8.67
N SER A 330 8.53 -13.79 -9.53
CA SER A 330 7.43 -14.63 -10.01
C SER A 330 7.91 -15.89 -10.74
N GLY A 331 7.18 -16.98 -10.55
CA GLY A 331 7.48 -18.29 -11.14
C GLY A 331 8.71 -19.02 -10.60
N ARG A 332 9.56 -18.41 -9.76
CA ARG A 332 10.78 -19.04 -9.22
C ARG A 332 10.48 -19.91 -7.99
N GLY A 333 11.22 -21.01 -7.84
CA GLY A 333 11.20 -21.87 -6.66
C GLY A 333 12.56 -22.03 -5.98
N MET A 334 12.64 -22.91 -4.98
CA MET A 334 13.86 -23.20 -4.22
C MET A 334 14.83 -24.12 -4.98
N VAL A 335 14.31 -25.04 -5.80
CA VAL A 335 15.08 -25.87 -6.75
C VAL A 335 14.40 -26.01 -8.12
N ARG A 336 13.08 -25.85 -8.19
CA ARG A 336 12.27 -26.03 -9.40
C ARG A 336 11.35 -24.83 -9.60
N ASN A 337 11.36 -24.24 -10.78
CA ASN A 337 10.46 -23.15 -11.15
C ASN A 337 9.11 -23.70 -11.65
N TYR A 338 8.13 -22.81 -11.85
CA TYR A 338 6.79 -23.15 -12.29
C TYR A 338 6.81 -24.07 -13.52
N ASN A 339 6.16 -25.23 -13.39
CA ASN A 339 6.08 -26.27 -14.41
C ASN A 339 7.44 -26.73 -15.00
N GLY A 340 8.54 -26.62 -14.24
CA GLY A 340 9.88 -26.99 -14.69
C GLY A 340 10.57 -25.96 -15.61
N GLY A 341 10.05 -24.73 -15.69
CA GLY A 341 10.61 -23.66 -16.53
C GLY A 341 12.05 -23.25 -16.16
N ASP A 342 12.77 -22.66 -17.12
CA ASP A 342 14.16 -22.20 -16.99
C ASP A 342 15.12 -23.15 -16.23
N PRO A 343 15.23 -24.43 -16.66
CA PRO A 343 16.02 -25.42 -15.96
C PRO A 343 17.50 -25.01 -15.83
N GLY A 344 18.09 -25.28 -14.66
CA GLY A 344 19.43 -24.82 -14.32
C GLY A 344 19.50 -23.43 -13.66
N THR A 345 18.36 -22.75 -13.51
CA THR A 345 18.24 -21.52 -12.69
C THR A 345 17.09 -21.63 -11.70
N ASP A 346 17.18 -20.96 -10.57
CA ASP A 346 16.15 -20.93 -9.54
C ASP A 346 16.20 -19.61 -8.74
N PHE A 347 15.34 -19.44 -7.72
CA PHE A 347 15.31 -18.20 -6.94
C PHE A 347 16.66 -17.86 -6.28
N ARG A 348 17.45 -18.87 -5.87
CA ARG A 348 18.76 -18.66 -5.23
C ARG A 348 19.77 -18.07 -6.22
N THR A 349 19.56 -18.24 -7.53
CA THR A 349 20.37 -17.64 -8.61
C THR A 349 20.14 -16.13 -8.72
N SER A 350 18.91 -15.65 -8.56
CA SER A 350 18.59 -14.22 -8.60
C SER A 350 18.72 -13.53 -7.25
N TYR A 351 18.47 -14.21 -6.13
CA TYR A 351 18.67 -13.70 -4.76
C TYR A 351 20.11 -13.22 -4.50
N ALA A 352 21.10 -13.83 -5.16
CA ALA A 352 22.50 -13.43 -5.07
C ALA A 352 22.79 -12.02 -5.65
N ARG A 353 21.84 -11.42 -6.39
CA ARG A 353 22.01 -10.17 -7.14
C ARG A 353 21.44 -8.95 -6.41
N GLY A 354 22.05 -7.78 -6.64
CA GLY A 354 21.45 -6.48 -6.31
C GLY A 354 20.50 -6.01 -7.41
N LEU A 355 20.89 -6.20 -8.68
CA LEU A 355 20.05 -6.04 -9.86
C LEU A 355 19.79 -7.40 -10.50
N GLN A 356 18.54 -7.87 -10.50
CA GLN A 356 18.16 -9.16 -11.10
C GLN A 356 18.55 -9.26 -12.58
N SER A 357 18.58 -8.13 -13.28
CA SER A 357 18.86 -8.00 -14.71
C SER A 357 20.34 -8.17 -15.08
N ASP A 358 21.26 -8.03 -14.12
CA ASP A 358 22.70 -8.17 -14.37
C ASP A 358 23.19 -9.49 -13.74
N PRO A 359 23.60 -10.49 -14.55
CA PRO A 359 24.07 -11.77 -14.03
C PRO A 359 25.43 -11.69 -13.32
N ASN A 360 26.16 -10.57 -13.45
CA ASN A 360 27.46 -10.36 -12.81
C ASN A 360 27.36 -9.55 -11.51
N ASP A 361 26.26 -8.82 -11.31
CA ASP A 361 26.05 -8.03 -10.09
C ASP A 361 25.75 -8.94 -8.89
N THR A 362 26.56 -8.83 -7.84
CA THR A 362 26.42 -9.62 -6.61
C THR A 362 26.03 -8.72 -5.43
N TRP A 363 24.96 -9.03 -4.70
CA TRP A 363 24.49 -8.24 -3.56
C TRP A 363 25.50 -8.25 -2.40
N GLN A 364 26.31 -7.19 -2.34
CA GLN A 364 27.07 -6.84 -1.16
C GLN A 364 26.10 -6.25 -0.14
N ASN A 365 25.80 -7.01 0.93
CA ASN A 365 24.89 -6.57 1.96
C ASN A 365 25.50 -5.41 2.77
N PRO A 366 24.92 -4.19 2.77
CA PRO A 366 25.52 -3.07 3.48
C PRO A 366 25.55 -3.31 5.00
N PRO A 367 26.52 -2.72 5.74
CA PRO A 367 26.56 -2.84 7.20
C PRO A 367 25.30 -2.36 7.90
N THR A 368 24.57 -1.42 7.28
CA THR A 368 23.30 -0.85 7.75
C THR A 368 22.07 -1.72 7.51
N TRP A 369 22.17 -2.84 6.76
CA TRP A 369 21.07 -3.79 6.61
C TRP A 369 21.31 -5.03 7.48
N ARG A 370 20.59 -5.11 8.60
CA ARG A 370 20.63 -6.15 9.63
C ARG A 370 19.19 -6.49 10.03
N PRO A 371 18.43 -7.18 9.15
CA PRO A 371 17.03 -7.51 9.42
C PRO A 371 16.92 -8.37 10.68
N GLN A 372 16.13 -7.90 11.65
CA GLN A 372 15.78 -8.68 12.83
C GLN A 372 14.84 -9.84 12.46
N LEU A 373 14.07 -9.68 11.38
CA LEU A 373 13.16 -10.68 10.84
C LEU A 373 13.41 -10.90 9.33
N VAL A 374 13.49 -12.16 8.92
CA VAL A 374 13.45 -12.58 7.51
C VAL A 374 12.27 -13.54 7.33
N VAL A 375 11.45 -13.33 6.31
CA VAL A 375 10.31 -14.19 5.96
C VAL A 375 10.57 -14.82 4.59
N VAL A 376 10.52 -16.15 4.49
CA VAL A 376 10.88 -16.91 3.28
C VAL A 376 9.71 -17.78 2.83
N GLY A 377 9.10 -17.39 1.71
CA GLY A 377 7.97 -18.05 1.06
C GLY A 377 8.36 -18.56 -0.32
N LEU A 378 8.96 -19.76 -0.37
CA LEU A 378 9.38 -20.45 -1.58
C LEU A 378 8.96 -21.92 -1.46
N GLY A 379 8.44 -22.49 -2.53
CA GLY A 379 7.91 -23.86 -2.56
C GLY A 379 6.64 -24.00 -3.41
N THR A 380 5.91 -22.90 -3.63
CA THR A 380 4.72 -22.90 -4.51
C THR A 380 5.08 -23.40 -5.90
N ASN A 381 6.11 -22.80 -6.52
CA ASN A 381 6.53 -23.15 -7.87
C ASN A 381 7.25 -24.50 -7.99
N ASP A 382 7.87 -24.97 -6.91
CA ASP A 382 8.45 -26.30 -6.86
C ASP A 382 7.34 -27.38 -6.95
N PHE A 383 6.24 -27.21 -6.20
CA PHE A 383 5.23 -28.26 -5.97
C PHE A 383 3.86 -28.03 -6.62
N SER A 384 3.55 -26.87 -7.21
CA SER A 384 2.20 -26.55 -7.76
C SER A 384 1.80 -27.33 -9.01
N THR A 385 2.74 -28.04 -9.63
CA THR A 385 2.52 -28.88 -10.81
C THR A 385 3.18 -30.24 -10.62
N PRO A 386 2.68 -31.31 -11.25
CA PRO A 386 3.42 -32.57 -11.38
C PRO A 386 4.81 -32.34 -11.98
N VAL A 387 5.76 -33.22 -11.66
CA VAL A 387 7.08 -33.23 -12.30
C VAL A 387 6.95 -33.83 -13.70
N ASN A 388 7.41 -33.11 -14.72
CA ASN A 388 7.23 -33.48 -16.12
C ASN A 388 8.28 -34.51 -16.59
N PRO A 389 7.96 -35.35 -17.60
CA PRO A 389 8.95 -36.21 -18.23
C PRO A 389 10.15 -35.42 -18.77
N GLY A 390 11.36 -35.82 -18.38
CA GLY A 390 12.60 -35.14 -18.77
C GLY A 390 13.15 -34.17 -17.72
N GLU A 391 12.39 -33.83 -16.68
CA GLU A 391 12.94 -33.14 -15.50
C GLU A 391 13.87 -34.08 -14.69
N PRO A 392 14.89 -33.56 -13.98
CA PRO A 392 15.89 -34.36 -13.27
C PRO A 392 15.40 -34.95 -11.93
N TRP A 393 14.08 -34.98 -11.68
CA TRP A 393 13.49 -35.39 -10.40
C TRP A 393 12.31 -36.36 -10.58
N THR A 394 12.02 -37.10 -9.51
CA THR A 394 10.68 -37.63 -9.21
C THR A 394 10.05 -36.76 -8.11
N ALA A 395 8.80 -37.02 -7.72
CA ALA A 395 8.19 -36.30 -6.58
C ALA A 395 9.04 -36.43 -5.29
N ASP A 396 9.54 -37.64 -4.98
CA ASP A 396 10.31 -37.91 -3.77
C ASP A 396 11.73 -37.29 -3.82
N THR A 397 12.40 -37.35 -4.98
CA THR A 397 13.73 -36.74 -5.12
C THR A 397 13.65 -35.21 -5.22
N LEU A 398 12.55 -34.65 -5.72
CA LEU A 398 12.26 -33.22 -5.64
C LEU A 398 12.08 -32.77 -4.19
N ILE A 399 11.29 -33.48 -3.37
CA ILE A 399 11.15 -33.19 -1.93
C ILE A 399 12.53 -33.23 -1.23
N THR A 400 13.36 -34.20 -1.58
CA THR A 400 14.72 -34.36 -1.03
C THR A 400 15.64 -33.20 -1.45
N ALA A 401 15.63 -32.85 -2.75
CA ALA A 401 16.41 -31.73 -3.29
C ALA A 401 15.98 -30.39 -2.70
N TYR A 402 14.67 -30.14 -2.61
CA TYR A 402 14.08 -28.96 -1.96
C TYR A 402 14.56 -28.82 -0.52
N LYS A 403 14.43 -29.88 0.31
CA LYS A 403 14.84 -29.83 1.73
C LYS A 403 16.32 -29.49 1.88
N SER A 404 17.19 -30.15 1.10
CA SER A 404 18.64 -29.90 1.09
C SER A 404 18.97 -28.46 0.67
N ALA A 405 18.35 -27.98 -0.42
CA ALA A 405 18.49 -26.62 -0.92
C ALA A 405 18.06 -25.56 0.11
N TYR A 406 16.95 -25.80 0.81
CA TYR A 406 16.41 -24.90 1.82
C TYR A 406 17.33 -24.81 3.04
N GLN A 407 17.89 -25.94 3.51
CA GLN A 407 18.92 -25.92 4.58
C GLN A 407 20.17 -25.13 4.16
N GLY A 408 20.60 -25.29 2.91
CA GLY A 408 21.68 -24.48 2.32
C GLY A 408 21.34 -22.99 2.28
N PHE A 409 20.10 -22.63 1.93
CA PHE A 409 19.63 -21.25 1.88
C PHE A 409 19.54 -20.61 3.28
N LEU A 410 18.93 -21.30 4.25
CA LEU A 410 18.91 -20.87 5.67
C LEU A 410 20.33 -20.68 6.24
N THR A 411 21.30 -21.48 5.78
CA THR A 411 22.71 -21.32 6.17
C THR A 411 23.35 -20.07 5.55
N LYS A 412 23.02 -19.72 4.30
CA LYS A 412 23.43 -18.45 3.69
C LYS A 412 22.81 -17.24 4.42
N LEU A 413 21.52 -17.28 4.77
CA LEU A 413 20.84 -16.23 5.52
C LEU A 413 21.45 -16.05 6.92
N ARG A 414 21.66 -17.16 7.65
CA ARG A 414 22.30 -17.16 8.97
C ARG A 414 23.72 -16.59 8.95
N ALA A 415 24.48 -16.84 7.88
CA ALA A 415 25.82 -16.25 7.68
C ALA A 415 25.77 -14.76 7.28
N ALA A 416 24.74 -14.31 6.55
CA ALA A 416 24.61 -12.92 6.11
C ALA A 416 24.15 -11.96 7.21
N TYR A 417 23.30 -12.42 8.13
CA TYR A 417 22.65 -11.56 9.13
C TYR A 417 22.98 -11.90 10.59
N GLY A 418 23.58 -13.07 10.86
CA GLY A 418 24.04 -13.47 12.19
C GLY A 418 23.01 -14.26 13.01
N PRO A 419 23.32 -14.61 14.27
CA PRO A 419 22.55 -15.57 15.07
C PRO A 419 21.24 -15.01 15.66
N ASP A 420 21.05 -13.69 15.71
CA ASP A 420 19.90 -13.08 16.38
C ASP A 420 18.68 -12.85 15.48
N THR A 421 18.87 -12.76 14.16
CA THR A 421 17.79 -12.72 13.17
C THR A 421 16.86 -13.92 13.30
N VAL A 422 15.56 -13.68 13.47
CA VAL A 422 14.52 -14.70 13.38
C VAL A 422 14.21 -14.94 11.90
N ILE A 423 14.17 -16.21 11.48
CA ILE A 423 13.84 -16.57 10.09
C ILE A 423 12.54 -17.36 10.09
N VAL A 424 11.47 -16.80 9.51
CA VAL A 424 10.19 -17.48 9.35
C VAL A 424 10.13 -18.11 7.97
N VAL A 425 10.08 -19.45 7.92
CA VAL A 425 9.69 -20.18 6.72
C VAL A 425 8.16 -20.17 6.66
N ASN A 426 7.59 -19.50 5.67
CA ASN A 426 6.14 -19.51 5.44
C ASN A 426 5.76 -20.43 4.28
N ALA A 427 4.71 -21.23 4.47
CA ALA A 427 4.23 -22.19 3.48
C ALA A 427 2.71 -22.23 3.43
N SER A 428 2.16 -22.65 2.30
CA SER A 428 0.76 -23.03 2.15
C SER A 428 0.63 -24.55 2.31
N ASN A 429 -0.59 -25.07 2.48
CA ASN A 429 -0.85 -26.51 2.70
C ASN A 429 -0.25 -27.40 1.61
N LEU A 430 -0.09 -26.89 0.39
CA LEU A 430 0.58 -27.53 -0.74
C LEU A 430 1.97 -28.10 -0.40
N PHE A 431 2.73 -27.42 0.46
CA PHE A 431 4.10 -27.83 0.85
C PHE A 431 4.41 -27.67 2.34
N ALA A 432 3.40 -27.36 3.16
CA ALA A 432 3.52 -27.09 4.59
C ALA A 432 4.29 -28.16 5.36
N GLN A 433 3.97 -29.45 5.17
CA GLN A 433 4.66 -30.55 5.86
C GLN A 433 6.16 -30.61 5.49
N THR A 434 6.48 -30.42 4.21
CA THR A 434 7.86 -30.43 3.71
C THR A 434 8.66 -29.24 4.23
N ALA A 435 8.07 -28.04 4.26
CA ALA A 435 8.67 -26.84 4.82
C ALA A 435 8.80 -26.89 6.35
N GLN A 436 7.81 -27.41 7.06
CA GLN A 436 7.86 -27.61 8.51
C GLN A 436 8.99 -28.56 8.90
N GLN A 437 9.20 -29.65 8.15
CA GLN A 437 10.33 -30.56 8.39
C GLN A 437 11.68 -29.84 8.25
N VAL A 438 11.86 -28.94 7.27
CA VAL A 438 13.09 -28.12 7.16
C VAL A 438 13.33 -27.32 8.45
N VAL A 439 12.28 -26.72 9.01
CA VAL A 439 12.39 -25.97 10.29
C VAL A 439 12.70 -26.89 11.45
N THR A 440 12.04 -28.05 11.57
CA THR A 440 12.30 -29.05 12.61
C THR A 440 13.75 -29.57 12.55
N ASP A 441 14.21 -29.99 11.38
CA ASP A 441 15.59 -30.45 11.14
C ASP A 441 16.61 -29.36 11.50
N ARG A 442 16.27 -28.09 11.19
CA ARG A 442 17.13 -26.93 11.47
C ARG A 442 17.17 -26.54 12.95
N ASN A 443 16.05 -26.64 13.65
CA ASN A 443 16.00 -26.47 15.10
C ASN A 443 16.75 -27.61 15.82
N ALA A 444 16.69 -28.85 15.31
CA ALA A 444 17.47 -29.98 15.82
C ALA A 444 18.99 -29.82 15.60
N GLN A 445 19.40 -29.07 14.58
CA GLN A 445 20.79 -28.62 14.37
C GLN A 445 21.21 -27.45 15.28
N GLY A 446 20.35 -27.00 16.21
CA GLY A 446 20.62 -25.94 17.18
C GLY A 446 20.21 -24.53 16.75
N ASP A 447 19.81 -24.31 15.50
CA ASP A 447 19.29 -23.01 15.03
C ASP A 447 17.81 -22.85 15.42
N THR A 448 17.58 -22.66 16.72
CA THR A 448 16.26 -22.50 17.33
C THR A 448 15.63 -21.12 17.11
N ARG A 449 16.15 -20.32 16.16
CA ARG A 449 15.56 -19.07 15.66
C ARG A 449 15.01 -19.16 14.23
N VAL A 450 15.07 -20.33 13.60
CA VAL A 450 14.18 -20.62 12.46
C VAL A 450 12.79 -21.00 12.99
N ARG A 451 11.74 -20.50 12.33
CA ARG A 451 10.33 -20.60 12.71
C ARG A 451 9.51 -21.07 11.51
N PHE A 452 8.36 -21.69 11.77
CA PHE A 452 7.43 -22.14 10.74
C PHE A 452 6.07 -21.44 10.87
N TRP A 453 5.53 -20.96 9.75
CA TRP A 453 4.19 -20.40 9.66
C TRP A 453 3.43 -21.01 8.46
N ASN A 454 2.29 -21.66 8.72
CA ASN A 454 1.34 -21.98 7.67
C ASN A 454 0.42 -20.77 7.46
N HIS A 455 0.34 -20.26 6.24
CA HIS A 455 -0.39 -19.03 5.91
C HIS A 455 -1.69 -19.26 5.14
N ASP A 456 -2.11 -20.51 4.94
CA ASP A 456 -3.43 -20.81 4.40
C ASP A 456 -4.54 -20.50 5.42
N ASP A 457 -5.52 -19.70 5.00
CA ASP A 457 -6.71 -19.35 5.75
C ASP A 457 -7.95 -19.53 4.83
N PRO A 458 -9.07 -20.11 5.31
CA PRO A 458 -10.25 -20.35 4.48
C PRO A 458 -10.96 -19.08 3.98
N ARG A 459 -10.55 -17.89 4.42
CA ARG A 459 -11.05 -16.59 3.95
C ARG A 459 -10.32 -16.06 2.72
N LEU A 460 -9.25 -16.73 2.24
CA LEU A 460 -8.49 -16.29 1.06
C LEU A 460 -9.32 -16.48 -0.23
N ASP A 461 -9.59 -15.38 -0.93
CA ASP A 461 -10.44 -15.33 -2.13
C ASP A 461 -9.72 -15.77 -3.41
N ARG A 462 -8.40 -15.55 -3.48
CA ARG A 462 -7.53 -15.87 -4.62
C ARG A 462 -8.07 -15.34 -5.96
N LEU A 463 -8.59 -14.10 -5.97
CA LEU A 463 -9.21 -13.43 -7.12
C LEU A 463 -8.23 -12.60 -7.97
N GLY A 464 -6.95 -12.53 -7.59
CA GLY A 464 -5.90 -11.97 -8.44
C GLY A 464 -5.66 -12.80 -9.70
N CYS A 465 -4.84 -12.30 -10.62
CA CYS A 465 -4.49 -13.00 -11.87
C CYS A 465 -4.03 -14.44 -11.58
N ASP A 466 -4.50 -15.39 -12.38
CA ASP A 466 -4.07 -16.79 -12.36
C ASP A 466 -4.17 -17.44 -10.96
N TRP A 467 -5.25 -17.10 -10.23
CA TRP A 467 -5.55 -17.55 -8.86
C TRP A 467 -4.52 -17.12 -7.79
N HIS A 468 -3.81 -16.02 -8.03
CA HIS A 468 -2.96 -15.38 -7.02
C HIS A 468 -3.80 -14.55 -6.03
N TYR A 469 -3.14 -14.12 -4.95
CA TYR A 469 -3.75 -13.32 -3.88
C TYR A 469 -4.28 -11.97 -4.36
N SER A 470 -5.51 -11.64 -3.99
CA SER A 470 -6.08 -10.30 -4.21
C SER A 470 -5.52 -9.27 -3.22
N THR A 471 -5.86 -7.99 -3.41
CA THR A 471 -5.59 -6.97 -2.37
C THR A 471 -6.35 -7.23 -1.05
N ALA A 472 -7.40 -8.05 -1.03
CA ALA A 472 -8.06 -8.44 0.22
C ALA A 472 -7.23 -9.53 0.93
N ASP A 473 -6.79 -10.55 0.19
CA ASP A 473 -5.91 -11.61 0.67
C ASP A 473 -4.61 -11.05 1.25
N HIS A 474 -3.95 -10.10 0.57
CA HIS A 474 -2.73 -9.48 1.10
C HIS A 474 -2.95 -8.69 2.40
N ARG A 475 -4.12 -8.04 2.57
CA ARG A 475 -4.47 -7.37 3.83
C ARG A 475 -4.69 -8.40 4.94
N LEU A 476 -5.44 -9.46 4.67
CA LEU A 476 -5.67 -10.57 5.60
C LEU A 476 -4.34 -11.23 6.03
N LEU A 477 -3.50 -11.61 5.07
CA LEU A 477 -2.18 -12.20 5.30
C LEU A 477 -1.26 -11.24 6.07
N SER A 478 -1.38 -9.93 5.85
CA SER A 478 -0.62 -8.94 6.62
C SER A 478 -1.06 -8.87 8.08
N THR A 479 -2.36 -8.90 8.37
CA THR A 479 -2.87 -9.01 9.74
C THR A 479 -2.38 -10.31 10.39
N LEU A 480 -2.62 -11.46 9.77
CA LEU A 480 -2.22 -12.77 10.29
C LEU A 480 -0.70 -12.88 10.53
N LEU A 481 0.11 -12.32 9.64
CA LEU A 481 1.56 -12.29 9.80
C LEU A 481 1.99 -11.31 10.91
N THR A 482 1.32 -10.16 11.06
CA THR A 482 1.60 -9.21 12.15
C THR A 482 1.28 -9.83 13.51
N ASP A 483 0.13 -10.51 13.63
CA ASP A 483 -0.27 -11.24 14.84
C ASP A 483 0.71 -12.38 15.15
N TYR A 484 1.14 -13.14 14.14
CA TYR A 484 2.15 -14.19 14.28
C TYR A 484 3.51 -13.60 14.72
N ILE A 485 3.95 -12.49 14.12
CA ILE A 485 5.20 -11.79 14.48
C ILE A 485 5.20 -11.35 15.94
N ALA A 486 4.05 -10.93 16.47
CA ALA A 486 3.91 -10.56 17.88
C ALA A 486 4.12 -11.73 18.86
N THR A 487 4.08 -12.99 18.39
CA THR A 487 4.42 -14.18 19.20
C THR A 487 5.92 -14.53 19.18
N LEU A 488 6.71 -13.91 18.31
CA LEU A 488 8.11 -14.26 18.11
C LEU A 488 9.03 -13.58 19.14
N PRO A 489 10.12 -14.26 19.58
CA PRO A 489 11.13 -13.67 20.46
C PRO A 489 12.07 -12.73 19.67
N LEU A 490 11.50 -11.66 19.14
CA LEU A 490 12.18 -10.61 18.37
C LEU A 490 12.66 -9.49 19.30
N THR A 491 13.97 -9.25 19.30
CA THR A 491 14.53 -7.96 19.70
C THR A 491 14.56 -7.08 18.46
N TRP A 492 13.91 -5.91 18.51
CA TRP A 492 13.91 -4.90 17.46
C TRP A 492 15.06 -3.91 17.67
#